data_AF-A0A7S1P149-F1
#
_entry.id   AF-A0A7S1P149-F1
#
_cell.length_a   1.000
_cell.length_b   1.000
_cell.length_c   1.000
_cell.angle_alpha   90.00
_cell.angle_beta   90.00
_cell.angle_gamma   90.00
#
_symmetry.space_group_name_H-M   'P 1'
#
loop_
_entity.id
_entity.type
_entity.pdbx_description
1 polymer ?
#
loop_
_entity_poly.entity_id
_entity_poly.type
_entity_poly.pdbx_seq_one_letter_code
_entity_poly.pdbx_strand_id
1 'polypeptide(L)'
;MLSELLPPPAAAETEAADGKEAARGERRLRHRHWQWARPQVEGLGPSARGGHTATLVGGRVVVFGGHCYAGQGADVAKKKLKAPPVESASVAKSKGFEYFNDVHVLDVDANQWIVPRCRGTPPQSRYGHSATLVGSRIVIFGGRGIDDTHFRDLHALETVGSGKEAQSPSLDPNTGLPLPITITYTWYQGPCSGGTPLARMGHSCSLFGSRLFIFGGVCGTTFFGDLHCLDLASMAWSIPETIGPRPSPRTGHAALMVGEKLVIHGGLCAGSPLTSIKRIASSDTSGTLLCDCYLNDMRVLDIPNLVWSRIRTTGTPPAARYGHTMMLSDEDILIYGGGGGGGKRRFGG
;
A
#
# COMPACT_ATOMS: atom_id res chain seq x y z
N MET A 1 -8.73 -12.44 -22.19
CA MET A 1 -7.48 -12.76 -21.46
C MET A 1 -7.63 -12.48 -19.97
N LEU A 2 -8.07 -11.30 -19.52
CA LEU A 2 -8.54 -11.11 -18.13
C LEU A 2 -9.83 -11.88 -17.82
N SER A 3 -10.58 -12.27 -18.85
CA SER A 3 -11.71 -13.20 -18.79
C SER A 3 -11.41 -14.56 -18.12
N GLU A 4 -10.14 -15.01 -18.07
CA GLU A 4 -9.75 -16.24 -17.35
C GLU A 4 -9.42 -15.99 -15.86
N LEU A 5 -9.35 -14.71 -15.45
CA LEU A 5 -9.07 -14.27 -14.08
C LEU A 5 -10.33 -13.79 -13.35
N LEU A 6 -11.42 -13.57 -14.09
CA LEU A 6 -12.71 -13.15 -13.56
C LEU A 6 -13.60 -14.38 -13.33
N PRO A 7 -14.39 -14.42 -12.24
CA PRO A 7 -15.38 -15.49 -12.06
C PRO A 7 -16.41 -15.44 -13.21
N PRO A 8 -16.97 -16.60 -13.62
CA PRO A 8 -18.06 -16.61 -14.59
C PRO A 8 -19.27 -15.84 -14.04
N PRO A 9 -20.05 -15.17 -14.91
CA PRO A 9 -21.27 -14.50 -14.48
C PRO A 9 -22.21 -15.51 -13.82
N ALA A 10 -22.83 -15.11 -12.70
CA ALA A 10 -23.81 -15.94 -12.00
C ALA A 10 -24.90 -16.40 -13.00
N ALA A 11 -25.19 -17.70 -13.00
CA ALA A 11 -26.26 -18.26 -13.80
C ALA A 11 -27.58 -17.60 -13.38
N ALA A 12 -28.12 -16.73 -14.24
CA ALA A 12 -29.46 -16.23 -14.08
C ALA A 12 -30.42 -17.41 -14.19
N GLU A 13 -31.29 -17.54 -13.18
CA GLU A 13 -32.37 -18.51 -13.16
C GLU A 13 -33.20 -18.38 -14.45
N THR A 14 -33.44 -19.53 -15.09
CA THR A 14 -34.12 -19.63 -16.37
C THR A 14 -35.62 -19.37 -16.20
N GLU A 15 -36.10 -18.22 -16.67
CA GLU A 15 -37.47 -18.09 -17.16
C GLU A 15 -37.47 -18.10 -18.70
N ALA A 16 -38.31 -18.96 -19.25
CA ALA A 16 -38.45 -19.20 -20.68
C ALA A 16 -39.28 -18.10 -21.34
N ALA A 17 -38.77 -17.52 -22.44
CA ALA A 17 -39.59 -16.99 -23.53
C ALA A 17 -38.75 -16.75 -24.80
N ASP A 18 -39.00 -17.61 -25.78
CA ASP A 18 -39.21 -17.35 -27.21
C ASP A 18 -38.29 -16.38 -28.00
N GLY A 19 -37.63 -16.97 -29.00
CA GLY A 19 -37.29 -16.42 -30.32
C GLY A 19 -36.82 -14.97 -30.45
N LYS A 20 -35.50 -14.77 -30.55
CA LYS A 20 -34.92 -13.96 -31.65
C LYS A 20 -33.42 -14.19 -31.86
N GLU A 21 -33.12 -14.43 -33.11
CA GLU A 21 -31.86 -14.74 -33.74
C GLU A 21 -30.86 -13.57 -33.70
N ALA A 22 -29.59 -13.91 -33.51
CA ALA A 22 -28.38 -13.18 -33.90
C ALA A 22 -28.29 -11.67 -33.65
N ALA A 23 -27.75 -11.30 -32.48
CA ALA A 23 -26.95 -10.08 -32.33
C ALA A 23 -25.62 -10.43 -31.64
N ARG A 24 -24.63 -10.84 -32.43
CA ARG A 24 -23.22 -10.91 -32.01
C ARG A 24 -22.76 -9.46 -31.80
N GLY A 25 -23.06 -8.90 -30.63
CA GLY A 25 -22.74 -7.52 -30.27
C GLY A 25 -21.25 -7.29 -30.32
N GLU A 26 -20.80 -6.49 -31.28
CA GLU A 26 -19.51 -5.80 -31.20
C GLU A 26 -19.48 -5.03 -29.88
N ARG A 27 -18.69 -5.49 -28.92
CA ARG A 27 -18.38 -4.74 -27.69
C ARG A 27 -17.63 -3.48 -28.12
N ARG A 28 -18.38 -2.40 -28.33
CA ARG A 28 -17.85 -1.05 -28.55
C ARG A 28 -17.02 -0.69 -27.33
N LEU A 29 -15.69 -0.73 -27.47
CA LEU A 29 -14.74 -0.23 -26.48
C LEU A 29 -15.15 1.22 -26.18
N ARG A 30 -15.76 1.47 -25.02
CA ARG A 30 -16.01 2.83 -24.57
C ARG A 30 -14.65 3.45 -24.30
N HIS A 31 -14.17 4.27 -25.23
CA HIS A 31 -12.96 5.06 -25.03
C HIS A 31 -13.20 5.98 -23.84
N ARG A 32 -12.60 5.64 -22.70
CA ARG A 32 -12.58 6.50 -21.51
C ARG A 32 -11.55 7.59 -21.71
N HIS A 33 -11.99 8.84 -21.54
CA HIS A 33 -11.11 9.98 -21.47
C HIS A 33 -10.77 10.25 -20.00
N TRP A 34 -9.49 10.08 -19.67
CA TRP A 34 -8.96 10.37 -18.35
C TRP A 34 -8.30 11.74 -18.36
N GLN A 35 -8.57 12.55 -17.34
CA GLN A 35 -7.94 13.86 -17.15
C GLN A 35 -7.41 13.97 -15.72
N TRP A 36 -6.22 14.55 -15.60
CA TRP A 36 -5.65 14.88 -14.30
C TRP A 36 -6.27 16.16 -13.78
N ALA A 37 -6.65 16.16 -12.50
CA ALA A 37 -7.13 17.33 -11.79
C ALA A 37 -6.35 17.51 -10.48
N ARG A 38 -6.23 18.76 -10.03
CA ARG A 38 -5.76 19.10 -8.69
C ARG A 38 -6.99 19.51 -7.87
N PRO A 39 -7.57 18.61 -7.06
CA PRO A 39 -8.71 18.98 -6.23
C PRO A 39 -8.31 20.08 -5.26
N GLN A 40 -9.21 21.05 -5.05
CA GLN A 40 -9.07 22.01 -3.96
C GLN A 40 -9.48 21.28 -2.68
N VAL A 41 -8.56 21.17 -1.74
CA VAL A 41 -8.77 20.45 -0.49
C VAL A 41 -8.46 21.39 0.66
N GLU A 42 -9.41 21.50 1.59
CA GLU A 42 -9.30 22.36 2.77
C GLU A 42 -8.71 21.59 3.96
N GLY A 43 -8.41 22.31 5.05
CA GLY A 43 -7.90 21.70 6.28
C GLY A 43 -6.39 21.47 6.29
N LEU A 44 -5.91 20.91 7.41
CA LEU A 44 -4.49 20.64 7.65
C LEU A 44 -4.15 19.22 7.18
N GLY A 45 -3.65 19.10 5.95
CA GLY A 45 -3.15 17.84 5.41
C GLY A 45 -1.76 17.45 5.90
N PRO A 46 -1.28 16.25 5.54
CA PRO A 46 0.06 15.80 5.85
C PRO A 46 1.11 16.68 5.16
N SER A 47 2.26 16.83 5.81
CA SER A 47 3.46 17.38 5.16
C SER A 47 3.88 16.53 3.95
N ALA A 48 4.58 17.15 3.00
CA ALA A 48 5.17 16.45 1.85
C ALA A 48 6.03 15.27 2.33
N ARG A 49 5.73 14.06 1.83
CA ARG A 49 6.35 12.82 2.32
C ARG A 49 6.32 11.70 1.29
N GLY A 50 7.35 10.86 1.31
CA GLY A 50 7.45 9.64 0.51
C GLY A 50 7.26 8.36 1.33
N GLY A 51 6.85 7.28 0.67
CA GLY A 51 6.73 5.95 1.30
C GLY A 51 5.65 5.84 2.38
N HIS A 52 4.69 6.76 2.40
CA HIS A 52 3.46 6.65 3.19
C HIS A 52 2.49 5.66 2.53
N THR A 53 1.46 5.25 3.26
CA THR A 53 0.32 4.53 2.68
C THR A 53 -0.92 5.41 2.71
N ALA A 54 -1.84 5.19 1.76
CA ALA A 54 -3.13 5.84 1.68
C ALA A 54 -4.20 4.77 1.39
N THR A 55 -5.17 4.62 2.29
CA THR A 55 -6.20 3.58 2.19
C THR A 55 -7.59 4.23 2.19
N LEU A 56 -8.41 3.90 1.19
CA LEU A 56 -9.81 4.36 1.12
C LEU A 56 -10.68 3.48 2.03
N VAL A 57 -11.41 4.09 2.95
CA VAL A 57 -12.35 3.44 3.87
C VAL A 57 -13.63 4.27 3.94
N GLY A 58 -14.73 3.76 3.38
CA GLY A 58 -16.06 4.39 3.48
C GLY A 58 -16.08 5.88 3.12
N GLY A 59 -15.54 6.27 1.97
CA GLY A 59 -15.49 7.67 1.51
C GLY A 59 -14.36 8.50 2.11
N ARG A 60 -13.50 7.92 2.97
CA ARG A 60 -12.37 8.62 3.58
C ARG A 60 -11.04 8.01 3.18
N VAL A 61 -10.09 8.83 2.78
CA VAL A 61 -8.71 8.40 2.55
C VAL A 61 -7.92 8.57 3.84
N VAL A 62 -7.48 7.47 4.43
CA VAL A 62 -6.64 7.46 5.62
C VAL A 62 -5.18 7.33 5.19
N VAL A 63 -4.36 8.31 5.57
CA VAL A 63 -2.92 8.36 5.29
C VAL A 63 -2.15 8.07 6.57
N PHE A 64 -1.15 7.19 6.49
CA PHE A 64 -0.28 6.88 7.62
C PHE A 64 1.21 6.81 7.23
N GLY A 65 2.04 7.34 8.14
CA GLY A 65 3.49 7.23 8.10
C GLY A 65 4.14 8.01 6.96
N GLY A 66 5.29 7.51 6.50
CA GLY A 66 6.13 8.15 5.49
C GLY A 66 7.34 8.87 6.10
N HIS A 67 8.11 9.50 5.23
CA HIS A 67 9.31 10.27 5.60
C HIS A 67 9.51 11.46 4.66
N CYS A 68 10.28 12.45 5.10
CA CYS A 68 10.72 13.57 4.27
C CYS A 68 12.14 14.00 4.64
N TYR A 69 12.75 14.86 3.82
CA TYR A 69 14.01 15.51 4.19
C TYR A 69 13.77 16.53 5.31
N ALA A 70 14.69 16.59 6.27
CA ALA A 70 14.68 17.54 7.37
C ALA A 70 14.73 18.98 6.83
N GLY A 71 13.87 19.86 7.38
CA GLY A 71 13.68 21.23 6.90
C GLY A 71 12.62 21.40 5.82
N GLN A 72 12.06 20.31 5.26
CA GLN A 72 10.90 20.37 4.35
C GLN A 72 9.58 19.91 5.00
N GLY A 73 9.64 19.09 6.07
CA GLY A 73 8.45 18.49 6.70
C GLY A 73 7.83 19.26 7.86
N ALA A 74 8.62 20.04 8.60
CA ALA A 74 8.18 20.65 9.86
C ALA A 74 7.93 22.17 9.79
N ASP A 75 8.37 22.87 8.73
CA ASP A 75 8.40 24.34 8.72
C ASP A 75 7.29 25.04 7.91
N VAL A 76 6.51 24.32 7.09
CA VAL A 76 5.45 24.96 6.28
C VAL A 76 4.10 24.96 7.01
N ALA A 77 3.77 23.89 7.74
CA ALA A 77 2.51 23.81 8.50
C ALA A 77 2.55 24.61 9.82
N LYS A 78 3.71 24.66 10.49
CA LYS A 78 3.87 25.35 11.78
C LYS A 78 3.98 26.88 11.66
N LYS A 79 4.40 27.41 10.51
CA LYS A 79 4.50 28.88 10.30
C LYS A 79 3.16 29.56 9.98
N LYS A 80 2.11 28.81 9.61
CA LYS A 80 0.83 29.40 9.18
C LYS A 80 -0.29 29.37 10.21
N LEU A 81 -0.26 28.47 11.19
CA LEU A 81 -1.26 28.43 12.27
C LEU A 81 -0.57 28.36 13.63
N LYS A 82 -0.89 29.31 14.53
CA LYS A 82 -0.71 29.19 15.98
C LYS A 82 -1.64 28.08 16.54
N ALA A 83 -1.55 26.86 16.02
CA ALA A 83 -2.33 25.73 16.49
C ALA A 83 -1.59 25.05 17.66
N PRO A 84 -2.32 24.58 18.70
CA PRO A 84 -1.71 23.82 19.78
C PRO A 84 -1.04 22.55 19.24
N PRO A 85 0.03 22.05 19.90
CA PRO A 85 0.73 20.86 19.47
C PRO A 85 -0.24 19.68 19.38
N VAL A 86 -0.30 19.03 18.22
CA VAL A 86 -1.03 17.77 18.03
C VAL A 86 -0.31 16.70 18.87
N GLU A 87 -0.83 16.43 20.07
CA GLU A 87 -0.20 15.57 21.10
C GLU A 87 -0.08 14.07 20.73
N SER A 88 -0.40 13.64 19.50
CA SER A 88 -0.43 12.21 19.14
C SER A 88 0.53 11.77 18.03
N ALA A 89 1.41 12.65 17.54
CA ALA A 89 2.37 12.33 16.47
C ALA A 89 3.82 12.43 16.95
N SER A 90 4.57 11.34 16.91
CA SER A 90 6.02 11.38 17.16
C SER A 90 6.78 11.53 15.85
N VAL A 91 7.51 12.63 15.73
CA VAL A 91 8.44 12.85 14.62
C VAL A 91 9.81 12.37 15.08
N ALA A 92 10.30 11.27 14.51
CA ALA A 92 11.67 10.83 14.74
C ALA A 92 12.58 11.49 13.70
N LYS A 93 13.77 11.96 14.12
CA LYS A 93 14.74 12.62 13.23
C LYS A 93 16.08 11.90 13.25
N SER A 94 16.64 11.61 12.08
CA SER A 94 18.00 11.08 11.94
C SER A 94 18.55 11.35 10.54
N LYS A 95 19.85 11.63 10.43
CA LYS A 95 20.60 11.75 9.16
C LYS A 95 19.93 12.65 8.10
N GLY A 96 19.32 13.75 8.53
CA GLY A 96 18.64 14.69 7.63
C GLY A 96 17.28 14.22 7.12
N PHE A 97 16.65 13.23 7.76
CA PHE A 97 15.28 12.79 7.49
C PHE A 97 14.40 12.93 8.73
N GLU A 98 13.12 13.22 8.48
CA GLU A 98 12.03 13.15 9.46
C GLU A 98 11.11 11.99 9.11
N TYR A 99 10.77 11.17 10.10
CA TYR A 99 9.91 10.00 9.97
C TYR A 99 8.63 10.22 10.75
N PHE A 100 7.51 9.78 10.20
CA PHE A 100 6.19 10.02 10.75
C PHE A 100 5.48 8.74 11.19
N ASN A 101 4.66 8.85 12.23
CA ASN A 101 3.60 7.87 12.60
C ASN A 101 2.24 8.56 12.82
N ASP A 102 2.06 9.76 12.28
CA ASP A 102 0.79 10.47 12.30
C ASP A 102 -0.23 9.79 11.36
N VAL A 103 -1.51 10.05 11.66
CA VAL A 103 -2.64 9.68 10.81
C VAL A 103 -3.26 10.97 10.32
N HIS A 104 -3.54 11.03 9.02
CA HIS A 104 -4.33 12.11 8.39
C HIS A 104 -5.50 11.49 7.66
N VAL A 105 -6.65 12.16 7.68
CA VAL A 105 -7.87 11.65 7.02
C VAL A 105 -8.38 12.71 6.07
N LEU A 106 -8.53 12.36 4.80
CA LEU A 106 -9.22 13.18 3.82
C LEU A 106 -10.65 12.66 3.68
N ASP A 107 -11.62 13.49 4.03
CA ASP A 107 -13.02 13.25 3.67
C ASP A 107 -13.19 13.62 2.20
N VAL A 108 -13.47 12.63 1.35
CA VAL A 108 -13.49 12.80 -0.10
C VAL A 108 -14.74 13.56 -0.55
N ASP A 109 -15.85 13.39 0.16
CA ASP A 109 -17.12 14.06 -0.17
C ASP A 109 -17.06 15.54 0.25
N ALA A 110 -16.47 15.82 1.41
CA ALA A 110 -16.30 17.18 1.90
C ALA A 110 -15.04 17.90 1.35
N ASN A 111 -14.14 17.18 0.65
CA ASN A 111 -12.82 17.69 0.25
C ASN A 111 -12.06 18.37 1.39
N GLN A 112 -12.04 17.75 2.56
CA GLN A 112 -11.46 18.34 3.76
C GLN A 112 -10.53 17.37 4.49
N TRP A 113 -9.33 17.86 4.83
CA TRP A 113 -8.40 17.18 5.72
C TRP A 113 -8.82 17.32 7.18
N ILE A 114 -8.78 16.18 7.86
CA ILE A 114 -9.11 16.00 9.26
C ILE A 114 -7.89 15.36 9.93
N VAL A 115 -7.45 15.95 11.04
CA VAL A 115 -6.48 15.33 11.93
C VAL A 115 -7.27 14.55 12.99
N PRO A 116 -7.39 13.21 12.89
CA PRO A 116 -8.17 12.43 13.83
C PRO A 116 -7.48 12.36 15.19
N ARG A 117 -8.27 12.05 16.22
CA ARG A 117 -7.71 11.62 17.50
C ARG A 117 -7.31 10.16 17.41
N CYS A 118 -6.05 9.84 17.70
CA CYS A 118 -5.59 8.46 17.78
C CYS A 118 -5.35 8.04 19.23
N ARG A 119 -5.70 6.80 19.58
CA ARG A 119 -5.43 6.16 20.89
C ARG A 119 -4.92 4.73 20.70
N GLY A 120 -4.54 4.07 21.80
CA GLY A 120 -4.06 2.69 21.79
C GLY A 120 -2.55 2.60 21.58
N THR A 121 -2.09 1.53 20.91
CA THR A 121 -0.66 1.26 20.69
C THR A 121 -0.27 1.50 19.24
N PRO A 122 0.08 2.75 18.85
CA PRO A 122 0.43 3.06 17.47
C PRO A 122 1.76 2.41 17.07
N PRO A 123 1.98 2.18 15.76
CA PRO A 123 3.29 1.78 15.27
C PRO A 123 4.31 2.91 15.48
N GLN A 124 5.58 2.52 15.60
CA GLN A 124 6.68 3.49 15.51
C GLN A 124 6.71 4.20 14.15
N SER A 125 7.37 5.36 14.07
CA SER A 125 7.51 6.12 12.82
C SER A 125 8.23 5.32 11.73
N ARG A 126 7.62 5.29 10.54
CA ARG A 126 8.02 4.36 9.48
C ARG A 126 7.54 4.75 8.09
N TYR A 127 8.25 4.28 7.08
CA TYR A 127 7.87 4.35 5.67
C TYR A 127 8.08 2.99 5.00
N GLY A 128 7.52 2.79 3.81
CA GLY A 128 7.65 1.54 3.05
C GLY A 128 7.01 0.33 3.73
N HIS A 129 6.09 0.57 4.67
CA HIS A 129 5.20 -0.45 5.23
C HIS A 129 4.06 -0.74 4.25
N SER A 130 3.37 -1.86 4.43
CA SER A 130 2.11 -2.12 3.73
C SER A 130 0.92 -1.67 4.58
N ALA A 131 -0.18 -1.31 3.92
CA ALA A 131 -1.46 -1.06 4.55
C ALA A 131 -2.57 -1.75 3.75
N THR A 132 -3.40 -2.55 4.41
CA THR A 132 -4.47 -3.33 3.78
C THR A 132 -5.75 -3.17 4.57
N LEU A 133 -6.84 -2.80 3.89
CA LEU A 133 -8.15 -2.73 4.51
C LEU A 133 -8.71 -4.14 4.77
N VAL A 134 -9.13 -4.40 6.00
CA VAL A 134 -9.74 -5.64 6.47
C VAL A 134 -11.01 -5.26 7.24
N GLY A 135 -12.17 -5.40 6.59
CA GLY A 135 -13.43 -4.89 7.15
C GLY A 135 -13.34 -3.38 7.39
N SER A 136 -13.52 -2.94 8.65
CA SER A 136 -13.38 -1.55 9.08
C SER A 136 -11.99 -1.20 9.63
N ARG A 137 -11.00 -2.09 9.49
CA ARG A 137 -9.66 -1.93 10.08
C ARG A 137 -8.60 -1.83 9.00
N ILE A 138 -7.66 -0.91 9.15
CA ILE A 138 -6.47 -0.87 8.28
C ILE A 138 -5.36 -1.63 8.99
N VAL A 139 -4.94 -2.74 8.40
CA VAL A 139 -3.83 -3.56 8.91
C VAL A 139 -2.52 -3.06 8.31
N ILE A 140 -1.54 -2.80 9.17
CA ILE A 140 -0.23 -2.29 8.83
C ILE A 140 0.82 -3.32 9.22
N PHE A 141 1.73 -3.64 8.30
CA PHE A 141 2.84 -4.54 8.56
C PHE A 141 4.18 -3.93 8.15
N GLY A 142 5.18 -4.13 9.01
CA GLY A 142 6.58 -3.88 8.73
C GLY A 142 6.90 -2.42 8.40
N GLY A 143 7.78 -2.23 7.42
CA GLY A 143 8.36 -0.93 7.05
C GLY A 143 9.71 -0.67 7.70
N ARG A 144 10.24 0.53 7.48
CA ARG A 144 11.54 0.98 7.98
C ARG A 144 11.39 2.34 8.65
N GLY A 145 12.05 2.52 9.78
CA GLY A 145 12.04 3.74 10.57
C GLY A 145 13.42 4.38 10.69
N ILE A 146 13.60 5.06 11.82
CA ILE A 146 14.84 5.74 12.19
C ILE A 146 16.02 4.76 12.26
N ASP A 147 17.22 5.26 11.92
CA ASP A 147 18.49 4.53 12.01
C ASP A 147 18.52 3.17 11.30
N ASP A 148 17.80 3.05 10.18
CA ASP A 148 17.71 1.81 9.39
C ASP A 148 17.01 0.64 10.12
N THR A 149 16.24 0.95 11.15
CA THR A 149 15.44 -0.04 11.88
C THR A 149 14.32 -0.56 10.98
N HIS A 150 14.35 -1.84 10.65
CA HIS A 150 13.27 -2.51 9.94
C HIS A 150 12.30 -3.14 10.94
N PHE A 151 11.01 -3.06 10.65
CA PHE A 151 9.97 -3.58 11.51
C PHE A 151 9.37 -4.88 10.98
N ARG A 152 8.90 -5.72 11.90
CA ARG A 152 8.15 -6.97 11.65
C ARG A 152 6.82 -7.03 12.40
N ASP A 153 6.46 -5.94 13.07
CA ASP A 153 5.25 -5.83 13.86
C ASP A 153 4.02 -5.69 12.94
N LEU A 154 2.89 -6.16 13.45
CA LEU A 154 1.58 -6.01 12.87
C LEU A 154 0.78 -5.05 13.75
N HIS A 155 0.14 -4.05 13.14
CA HIS A 155 -0.79 -3.17 13.82
C HIS A 155 -2.11 -3.13 13.05
N ALA A 156 -3.20 -2.87 13.75
CA ALA A 156 -4.50 -2.62 13.14
C ALA A 156 -5.05 -1.28 13.64
N LEU A 157 -5.41 -0.42 12.70
CA LEU A 157 -6.09 0.83 12.96
C LEU A 157 -7.59 0.63 12.76
N GLU A 158 -8.36 0.60 13.83
CA GLU A 158 -9.81 0.60 13.75
C GLU A 158 -10.33 1.98 13.32
N THR A 159 -11.11 1.98 12.26
CA THR A 159 -11.71 3.17 11.67
C THR A 159 -13.20 3.27 12.05
N VAL A 160 -13.76 4.45 11.87
CA VAL A 160 -15.18 4.77 12.16
C VAL A 160 -16.19 4.02 11.30
N GLY A 161 -15.77 3.25 10.29
CA GLY A 161 -16.67 2.50 9.39
C GLY A 161 -17.43 1.34 10.05
N SER A 162 -17.37 1.17 11.37
CA SER A 162 -18.01 0.06 12.10
C SER A 162 -19.41 0.37 12.59
N GLY A 163 -20.30 0.96 11.78
CA GLY A 163 -21.75 1.01 12.04
C GLY A 163 -22.20 1.60 13.40
N LYS A 164 -21.30 2.18 14.19
CA LYS A 164 -21.62 2.93 15.38
C LYS A 164 -21.89 4.33 14.87
N GLU A 165 -23.18 4.65 14.79
CA GLU A 165 -23.71 5.98 14.55
C GLU A 165 -22.79 7.03 15.18
N ALA A 166 -22.57 8.11 14.44
CA ALA A 166 -21.98 9.32 14.97
C ALA A 166 -22.60 9.56 16.35
N GLN A 167 -21.79 9.38 17.41
CA GLN A 167 -22.26 9.71 18.75
C GLN A 167 -22.78 11.13 18.66
N SER A 168 -24.03 11.34 19.08
CA SER A 168 -24.66 12.66 19.16
C SER A 168 -23.62 13.63 19.73
N PRO A 169 -23.37 14.78 19.09
CA PRO A 169 -22.26 15.65 19.47
C PRO A 169 -22.37 15.97 20.96
N SER A 170 -21.37 15.54 21.72
CA SER A 170 -21.32 15.81 23.15
C SER A 170 -21.29 17.32 23.34
N LEU A 171 -22.15 17.85 24.19
CA LEU A 171 -22.13 19.27 24.53
C LEU A 171 -20.96 19.53 25.48
N ASP A 172 -20.29 20.66 25.30
CA ASP A 172 -19.29 21.16 26.26
C ASP A 172 -20.00 21.44 27.61
N PRO A 173 -19.57 20.84 28.73
CA PRO A 173 -20.21 21.02 30.04
C PRO A 173 -20.22 22.47 30.53
N ASN A 174 -19.29 23.31 30.04
CA ASN A 174 -19.14 24.70 30.46
C ASN A 174 -19.87 25.69 29.54
N THR A 175 -20.01 25.35 28.25
CA THR A 175 -20.55 26.28 27.24
C THR A 175 -21.88 25.83 26.63
N GLY A 176 -22.28 24.56 26.80
CA GLY A 176 -23.50 24.00 26.21
C GLY A 176 -23.47 23.93 24.69
N LEU A 177 -22.32 24.22 24.05
CA LEU A 177 -22.15 24.17 22.61
C LEU A 177 -21.76 22.75 22.17
N PRO A 178 -22.12 22.32 20.95
CA PRO A 178 -21.65 21.06 20.38
C PRO A 178 -20.13 21.03 20.33
N LEU A 179 -19.50 20.04 20.96
CA LEU A 179 -18.07 19.81 20.79
C LEU A 179 -17.79 19.44 19.32
N PRO A 180 -16.64 19.86 18.76
CA PRO A 180 -16.25 19.44 17.42
C PRO A 180 -16.28 17.91 17.32
N ILE A 181 -16.94 17.37 16.28
CA ILE A 181 -16.99 15.93 16.01
C ILE A 181 -15.55 15.46 15.83
N THR A 182 -14.99 14.89 16.89
CA THR A 182 -13.61 14.42 16.90
C THR A 182 -13.63 12.95 16.52
N ILE A 183 -13.32 12.67 15.26
CA ILE A 183 -13.21 11.29 14.79
C ILE A 183 -12.07 10.61 15.55
N THR A 184 -12.40 9.53 16.26
CA THR A 184 -11.42 8.76 17.03
C THR A 184 -11.09 7.45 16.32
N TYR A 185 -9.81 7.21 16.15
CA TYR A 185 -9.26 5.96 15.61
C TYR A 185 -8.46 5.25 16.71
N THR A 186 -8.58 3.93 16.77
CA THR A 186 -7.94 3.12 17.81
C THR A 186 -6.92 2.15 17.23
N TRP A 187 -5.70 2.20 17.74
CA TRP A 187 -4.63 1.29 17.38
C TRP A 187 -4.62 0.04 18.25
N TYR A 188 -4.49 -1.10 17.59
CA TYR A 188 -4.26 -2.40 18.20
C TYR A 188 -2.93 -2.96 17.73
N GLN A 189 -2.21 -3.64 18.62
CA GLN A 189 -1.02 -4.41 18.26
C GLN A 189 -1.42 -5.85 17.98
N GLY A 190 -1.01 -6.36 16.82
CA GLY A 190 -1.23 -7.74 16.40
C GLY A 190 -0.18 -8.70 16.96
N PRO A 191 -0.32 -10.00 16.66
CA PRO A 191 0.57 -11.04 17.13
C PRO A 191 1.98 -10.89 16.54
N CYS A 192 2.99 -11.18 17.37
CA CYS A 192 4.39 -11.36 16.98
C CYS A 192 4.85 -12.79 17.36
N SER A 193 4.03 -13.79 17.01
CA SER A 193 4.24 -15.21 17.35
C SER A 193 5.09 -15.95 16.30
N GLY A 194 5.28 -17.26 16.49
CA GLY A 194 5.99 -18.11 15.54
C GLY A 194 5.40 -18.02 14.13
N GLY A 195 6.27 -18.01 13.11
CA GLY A 195 5.88 -17.87 11.70
C GLY A 195 5.71 -16.44 11.20
N THR A 196 5.78 -15.43 12.08
CA THR A 196 5.75 -14.01 11.68
C THR A 196 6.88 -13.74 10.67
N PRO A 197 6.61 -13.02 9.55
CA PRO A 197 7.63 -12.67 8.59
C PRO A 197 8.78 -11.90 9.25
N LEU A 198 10.01 -12.11 8.75
CA LEU A 198 11.14 -11.26 9.15
C LEU A 198 10.85 -9.79 8.86
N ALA A 199 11.54 -8.91 9.59
CA ALA A 199 11.44 -7.47 9.41
C ALA A 199 11.73 -7.11 7.95
N ARG A 200 10.92 -6.21 7.37
CA ARG A 200 11.00 -5.92 5.92
C ARG A 200 10.30 -4.64 5.55
N MET A 201 10.79 -3.98 4.50
CA MET A 201 10.10 -2.88 3.83
C MET A 201 9.89 -3.19 2.34
N GLY A 202 8.96 -2.49 1.69
CA GLY A 202 8.68 -2.63 0.25
C GLY A 202 8.11 -4.00 -0.15
N HIS A 203 7.56 -4.73 0.80
CA HIS A 203 6.77 -5.94 0.56
C HIS A 203 5.34 -5.56 0.15
N SER A 204 4.60 -6.49 -0.44
CA SER A 204 3.16 -6.34 -0.62
C SER A 204 2.38 -7.07 0.47
N CYS A 205 1.20 -6.55 0.81
CA CYS A 205 0.20 -7.24 1.63
C CYS A 205 -1.13 -7.25 0.87
N SER A 206 -1.79 -8.40 0.81
CA SER A 206 -3.03 -8.57 0.04
C SER A 206 -4.03 -9.44 0.80
N LEU A 207 -5.29 -9.02 0.83
CA LEU A 207 -6.37 -9.74 1.50
C LEU A 207 -7.12 -10.65 0.51
N PHE A 208 -7.34 -11.90 0.90
CA PHE A 208 -8.28 -12.80 0.23
C PHE A 208 -9.07 -13.59 1.28
N GLY A 209 -10.40 -13.45 1.26
CA GLY A 209 -11.26 -13.98 2.31
C GLY A 209 -10.84 -13.48 3.70
N SER A 210 -10.55 -14.40 4.62
CA SER A 210 -10.06 -14.11 5.98
C SER A 210 -8.55 -14.25 6.12
N ARG A 211 -7.78 -14.15 5.03
CA ARG A 211 -6.33 -14.37 5.03
C ARG A 211 -5.57 -13.20 4.42
N LEU A 212 -4.54 -12.74 5.12
CA LEU A 212 -3.59 -11.75 4.61
C LEU A 212 -2.33 -12.44 4.09
N PHE A 213 -1.95 -12.13 2.86
CA PHE A 213 -0.76 -12.65 2.21
C PHE A 213 0.32 -11.58 2.12
N ILE A 214 1.50 -11.87 2.64
CA ILE A 214 2.68 -11.01 2.54
C ILE A 214 3.69 -11.65 1.61
N PHE A 215 4.13 -10.90 0.61
CA PHE A 215 5.14 -11.37 -0.34
C PHE A 215 6.30 -10.39 -0.49
N GLY A 216 7.51 -10.94 -0.46
CA GLY A 216 8.74 -10.24 -0.78
C GLY A 216 9.14 -9.16 0.23
N GLY A 217 9.82 -8.12 -0.27
CA GLY A 217 10.40 -7.04 0.52
C GLY A 217 11.91 -7.18 0.72
N VAL A 218 12.49 -6.27 1.50
CA VAL A 218 13.92 -6.23 1.79
C VAL A 218 14.20 -5.88 3.25
N CYS A 219 15.29 -6.42 3.80
CA CYS A 219 15.87 -6.02 5.07
C CYS A 219 17.40 -5.91 4.94
N GLY A 220 17.92 -4.69 5.09
CA GLY A 220 19.33 -4.41 4.80
C GLY A 220 19.66 -4.78 3.35
N THR A 221 20.51 -5.79 3.16
CA THR A 221 20.89 -6.31 1.84
C THR A 221 20.13 -7.57 1.41
N THR A 222 19.25 -8.09 2.27
CA THR A 222 18.54 -9.35 2.02
C THR A 222 17.20 -9.07 1.37
N PHE A 223 17.03 -9.53 0.13
CA PHE A 223 15.75 -9.51 -0.58
C PHE A 223 14.99 -10.80 -0.29
N PHE A 224 13.69 -10.68 -0.05
CA PHE A 224 12.82 -11.81 0.23
C PHE A 224 11.98 -12.17 -1.00
N GLY A 225 11.69 -13.46 -1.15
CA GLY A 225 10.75 -14.02 -2.13
C GLY A 225 9.85 -15.08 -1.49
N ASP A 226 9.72 -15.02 -0.16
CA ASP A 226 8.84 -15.84 0.64
C ASP A 226 7.39 -15.34 0.55
N LEU A 227 6.45 -16.26 0.80
CA LEU A 227 5.03 -15.96 0.94
C LEU A 227 4.63 -16.34 2.37
N HIS A 228 4.09 -15.38 3.12
CA HIS A 228 3.51 -15.62 4.43
C HIS A 228 2.00 -15.40 4.38
N CYS A 229 1.28 -16.17 5.20
CA CYS A 229 -0.16 -16.04 5.35
C CYS A 229 -0.52 -15.84 6.83
N LEU A 230 -1.23 -14.76 7.16
CA LEU A 230 -1.89 -14.58 8.44
C LEU A 230 -3.36 -14.96 8.30
N ASP A 231 -3.79 -15.96 9.04
CA ASP A 231 -5.20 -16.27 9.19
C ASP A 231 -5.82 -15.33 10.22
N LEU A 232 -6.83 -14.55 9.82
CA LEU A 232 -7.41 -13.50 10.65
C LEU A 232 -8.40 -14.03 11.71
N ALA A 233 -8.84 -15.28 11.58
CA ALA A 233 -9.74 -15.90 12.56
C ALA A 233 -8.95 -16.40 13.77
N SER A 234 -7.84 -17.10 13.51
CA SER A 234 -6.93 -17.63 14.53
C SER A 234 -5.83 -16.66 14.94
N MET A 235 -5.61 -15.59 14.15
CA MET A 235 -4.48 -14.68 14.27
C MET A 235 -3.12 -15.41 14.27
N ALA A 236 -3.03 -16.49 13.47
CA ALA A 236 -1.84 -17.33 13.37
C ALA A 236 -1.14 -17.15 12.01
N TRP A 237 0.19 -17.06 12.06
CA TRP A 237 1.03 -17.00 10.87
C TRP A 237 1.38 -18.39 10.36
N SER A 238 1.50 -18.51 9.04
CA SER A 238 1.98 -19.71 8.35
C SER A 238 2.81 -19.32 7.11
N ILE A 239 3.58 -20.27 6.60
CA ILE A 239 4.30 -20.16 5.33
C ILE A 239 3.66 -21.20 4.39
N PRO A 240 2.75 -20.79 3.50
CA PRO A 240 2.09 -21.73 2.60
C PRO A 240 3.10 -22.38 1.66
N GLU A 241 3.00 -23.70 1.50
CA GLU A 241 3.72 -24.40 0.44
C GLU A 241 3.14 -24.00 -0.91
N THR A 242 4.01 -23.57 -1.83
CA THR A 242 3.60 -23.13 -3.16
C THR A 242 4.37 -23.90 -4.21
N ILE A 243 3.70 -24.19 -5.33
CA ILE A 243 4.28 -24.89 -6.47
C ILE A 243 4.33 -23.99 -7.71
N GLY A 244 5.03 -24.44 -8.74
CA GLY A 244 5.19 -23.70 -9.99
C GLY A 244 6.28 -22.63 -9.95
N PRO A 245 6.40 -21.83 -11.04
CA PRO A 245 7.47 -20.86 -11.22
C PRO A 245 7.29 -19.60 -10.34
N ARG A 246 7.73 -19.70 -9.08
CA ARG A 246 7.75 -18.62 -8.09
C ARG A 246 8.49 -17.36 -8.60
N PRO A 247 8.06 -16.15 -8.21
CA PRO A 247 8.82 -14.94 -8.45
C PRO A 247 10.17 -14.99 -7.72
N SER A 248 11.21 -14.41 -8.32
CA SER A 248 12.47 -14.17 -7.63
C SER A 248 12.29 -13.23 -6.43
N PRO A 249 13.20 -13.28 -5.43
CA PRO A 249 13.24 -12.30 -4.35
C PRO A 249 13.27 -10.86 -4.88
N ARG A 250 12.43 -9.99 -4.30
CA ARG A 250 12.21 -8.64 -4.82
C ARG A 250 11.62 -7.69 -3.78
N THR A 251 11.79 -6.39 -4.01
CA THR A 251 11.17 -5.31 -3.22
C THR A 251 10.59 -4.24 -4.13
N GLY A 252 9.58 -3.51 -3.64
CA GLY A 252 8.93 -2.43 -4.39
C GLY A 252 8.18 -2.92 -5.63
N HIS A 253 7.82 -4.20 -5.71
CA HIS A 253 6.86 -4.69 -6.70
C HIS A 253 5.46 -4.17 -6.37
N ALA A 254 4.59 -4.12 -7.38
CA ALA A 254 3.18 -3.92 -7.15
C ALA A 254 2.48 -5.28 -7.05
N ALA A 255 1.43 -5.34 -6.23
CA ALA A 255 0.58 -6.51 -6.10
C ALA A 255 -0.90 -6.10 -6.10
N LEU A 256 -1.74 -6.93 -6.70
CA LEU A 256 -3.16 -6.68 -6.88
C LEU A 256 -3.92 -8.01 -6.87
N MET A 257 -5.01 -8.07 -6.11
CA MET A 257 -5.96 -9.18 -6.20
C MET A 257 -6.89 -8.99 -7.42
N VAL A 258 -7.01 -10.02 -8.24
CA VAL A 258 -7.99 -10.10 -9.35
C VAL A 258 -8.73 -11.43 -9.20
N GLY A 259 -9.98 -11.35 -8.73
CA GLY A 259 -10.71 -12.54 -8.29
C GLY A 259 -9.94 -13.26 -7.19
N GLU A 260 -9.68 -14.56 -7.39
CA GLU A 260 -8.93 -15.41 -6.46
C GLU A 260 -7.42 -15.45 -6.75
N LYS A 261 -6.94 -14.57 -7.62
CA LYS A 261 -5.55 -14.57 -8.08
C LYS A 261 -4.80 -13.35 -7.59
N LEU A 262 -3.64 -13.57 -6.97
CA LEU A 262 -2.72 -12.51 -6.58
C LEU A 262 -1.75 -12.26 -7.74
N VAL A 263 -1.88 -11.10 -8.38
CA VAL A 263 -1.02 -10.66 -9.48
C VAL A 263 0.11 -9.80 -8.92
N ILE A 264 1.36 -10.10 -9.32
CA ILE A 264 2.57 -9.36 -8.96
C ILE A 264 3.23 -8.85 -10.24
N HIS A 265 3.64 -7.60 -10.25
CA HIS A 265 4.41 -7.01 -11.35
C HIS A 265 5.67 -6.30 -10.88
N GLY A 266 6.76 -6.55 -11.61
CA GLY A 266 8.01 -5.82 -11.50
C GLY A 266 8.69 -5.93 -10.13
N GLY A 267 9.27 -4.82 -9.68
CA GLY A 267 10.10 -4.74 -8.48
C GLY A 267 11.59 -4.68 -8.79
N LEU A 268 12.37 -4.52 -7.74
CA LEU A 268 13.83 -4.57 -7.76
C LEU A 268 14.30 -5.90 -7.16
N CYS A 269 15.24 -6.58 -7.82
CA CYS A 269 15.96 -7.71 -7.26
C CYS A 269 17.45 -7.39 -7.04
N ALA A 270 18.08 -8.12 -6.12
CA ALA A 270 19.54 -8.23 -6.11
C ALA A 270 19.97 -9.25 -7.18
N GLY A 271 20.79 -8.83 -8.14
CA GLY A 271 21.46 -9.76 -9.04
C GLY A 271 22.42 -10.66 -8.25
N SER A 272 22.59 -11.91 -8.69
CA SER A 272 23.52 -12.90 -8.12
C SER A 272 24.96 -12.35 -7.94
N PRO A 273 25.76 -12.93 -7.02
CA PRO A 273 27.01 -12.32 -6.57
C PRO A 273 28.11 -12.44 -7.63
N LEU A 274 28.63 -11.31 -8.12
CA LEU A 274 29.98 -11.31 -8.67
C LEU A 274 30.94 -11.30 -7.48
N THR A 275 31.78 -12.32 -7.43
CA THR A 275 32.79 -12.67 -6.42
C THR A 275 33.87 -11.60 -6.18
N SER A 276 33.59 -10.29 -6.28
CA SER A 276 34.62 -9.25 -6.28
C SER A 276 34.22 -7.86 -5.77
N ILE A 277 33.09 -7.68 -5.08
CA ILE A 277 32.83 -6.36 -4.46
C ILE A 277 33.53 -6.28 -3.09
N LYS A 278 34.86 -6.10 -3.14
CA LYS A 278 35.56 -5.37 -2.08
C LYS A 278 34.91 -3.99 -2.01
N ARG A 279 34.45 -3.62 -0.81
CA ARG A 279 34.10 -2.25 -0.44
C ARG A 279 35.16 -1.30 -1.00
N ILE A 280 34.79 -0.46 -1.96
CA ILE A 280 35.48 0.81 -2.16
C ILE A 280 34.55 1.88 -1.63
N ALA A 281 34.79 2.23 -0.37
CA ALA A 281 34.36 3.51 0.15
C ALA A 281 35.20 4.62 -0.48
N SER A 282 34.56 5.77 -0.68
CA SER A 282 35.14 7.09 -0.97
C SER A 282 35.76 7.31 -2.35
N SER A 283 35.07 8.12 -3.17
CA SER A 283 35.52 9.46 -3.61
C SER A 283 34.94 9.90 -4.96
N ASP A 284 34.15 9.06 -5.64
CA ASP A 284 33.62 9.44 -6.95
C ASP A 284 32.17 9.97 -6.86
N THR A 285 32.03 11.27 -7.08
CA THR A 285 30.77 12.05 -7.08
C THR A 285 29.94 11.84 -8.37
N SER A 286 30.20 10.77 -9.10
CA SER A 286 29.54 10.44 -10.38
C SER A 286 28.69 9.15 -10.30
N GLY A 287 27.63 9.19 -9.49
CA GLY A 287 26.45 8.35 -9.73
C GLY A 287 26.62 6.82 -9.70
N THR A 288 27.03 6.29 -8.54
CA THR A 288 26.61 4.99 -7.95
C THR A 288 26.48 3.76 -8.88
N LEU A 289 27.53 2.93 -8.90
CA LEU A 289 27.47 1.51 -9.22
C LEU A 289 26.55 0.77 -8.23
N LEU A 290 25.36 0.37 -8.68
CA LEU A 290 24.51 -0.64 -8.04
C LEU A 290 24.10 -1.64 -9.12
N CYS A 291 24.41 -2.92 -8.93
CA CYS A 291 23.95 -4.03 -9.78
C CYS A 291 22.46 -4.35 -9.52
N ASP A 292 21.62 -3.34 -9.68
CA ASP A 292 20.17 -3.37 -9.48
C ASP A 292 19.47 -3.99 -10.70
N CYS A 293 18.79 -5.14 -10.53
CA CYS A 293 17.96 -5.73 -11.59
C CYS A 293 16.51 -5.26 -11.45
N TYR A 294 16.09 -4.34 -12.33
CA TYR A 294 14.69 -3.93 -12.45
C TYR A 294 13.91 -5.02 -13.19
N LEU A 295 12.76 -5.39 -12.64
CA LEU A 295 11.90 -6.43 -13.20
C LEU A 295 10.68 -5.82 -13.91
N ASN A 296 10.18 -6.52 -14.92
CA ASN A 296 8.90 -6.27 -15.60
C ASN A 296 8.05 -7.54 -15.75
N ASP A 297 8.40 -8.62 -15.04
CA ASP A 297 7.66 -9.87 -15.11
C ASP A 297 6.30 -9.74 -14.41
N MET A 298 5.29 -10.38 -14.98
CA MET A 298 3.99 -10.59 -14.34
C MET A 298 3.91 -12.02 -13.82
N ARG A 299 3.66 -12.15 -12.51
CA ARG A 299 3.50 -13.41 -11.82
C ARG A 299 2.12 -13.47 -11.20
N VAL A 300 1.54 -14.67 -11.20
CA VAL A 300 0.22 -14.87 -10.63
C VAL A 300 0.25 -16.06 -9.71
N LEU A 301 -0.20 -15.86 -8.49
CA LEU A 301 -0.51 -16.94 -7.56
C LEU A 301 -2.01 -17.19 -7.59
N ASP A 302 -2.39 -18.39 -7.97
CA ASP A 302 -3.73 -18.91 -7.72
C ASP A 302 -3.84 -19.22 -6.23
N ILE A 303 -4.66 -18.45 -5.48
CA ILE A 303 -4.70 -18.55 -4.02
C ILE A 303 -5.30 -19.88 -3.54
N PRO A 304 -6.43 -20.37 -4.10
CA PRO A 304 -7.01 -21.65 -3.67
C PRO A 304 -6.05 -22.84 -3.84
N ASN A 305 -5.29 -22.87 -4.94
CA ASN A 305 -4.41 -23.99 -5.27
C ASN A 305 -2.93 -23.75 -4.89
N LEU A 306 -2.58 -22.54 -4.47
CA LEU A 306 -1.21 -22.11 -4.15
C LEU A 306 -0.21 -22.37 -5.30
N VAL A 307 -0.66 -22.20 -6.54
CA VAL A 307 0.14 -22.41 -7.75
C VAL A 307 0.57 -21.09 -8.35
N TRP A 308 1.87 -20.89 -8.46
CA TRP A 308 2.43 -19.79 -9.23
C TRP A 308 2.41 -20.09 -10.72
N SER A 309 2.13 -19.08 -11.51
CA SER A 309 2.24 -19.09 -12.96
C SER A 309 2.80 -17.76 -13.45
N ARG A 310 3.26 -17.75 -14.70
CA ARG A 310 3.70 -16.53 -15.39
C ARG A 310 2.66 -16.14 -16.42
N ILE A 311 2.19 -14.91 -16.36
CA ILE A 311 1.37 -14.35 -17.45
C ILE A 311 2.29 -13.90 -18.58
N ARG A 312 1.97 -14.33 -19.81
CA ARG A 312 2.53 -13.74 -21.02
C ARG A 312 1.57 -12.64 -21.47
N THR A 313 2.06 -11.42 -21.54
CA THR A 313 1.32 -10.32 -22.16
C THR A 313 1.62 -10.24 -23.65
N THR A 314 0.62 -9.84 -24.42
CA THR A 314 0.77 -9.46 -25.83
C THR A 314 0.94 -7.94 -25.94
N GLY A 315 1.54 -7.47 -27.04
CA GLY A 315 1.86 -6.05 -27.22
C GLY A 315 3.12 -5.63 -26.47
N THR A 316 3.28 -4.33 -26.23
CA THR A 316 4.45 -3.78 -25.56
C THR A 316 4.25 -3.82 -24.04
N PRO A 317 4.97 -4.69 -23.29
CA PRO A 317 4.84 -4.74 -21.85
C PRO A 317 5.36 -3.44 -21.20
N PRO A 318 4.89 -3.09 -20.00
CA PRO A 318 5.45 -2.00 -19.23
C PRO A 318 6.96 -2.16 -19.05
N ALA A 319 7.69 -1.05 -19.18
CA ALA A 319 9.12 -1.03 -18.86
C ALA A 319 9.37 -1.48 -17.40
N ALA A 320 10.51 -2.12 -17.18
CA ALA A 320 10.94 -2.59 -15.86
C ALA A 320 10.96 -1.45 -14.84
N ARG A 321 10.36 -1.71 -13.68
CA ARG A 321 10.09 -0.66 -12.68
C ARG A 321 9.86 -1.21 -11.29
N TYR A 322 10.04 -0.35 -10.29
CA TYR A 322 9.73 -0.60 -8.88
C TYR A 322 9.09 0.67 -8.26
N GLY A 323 8.43 0.52 -7.11
CA GLY A 323 7.74 1.62 -6.43
C GLY A 323 6.55 2.17 -7.22
N HIS A 324 5.95 1.35 -8.10
CA HIS A 324 4.76 1.69 -8.88
C HIS A 324 3.50 1.13 -8.21
N THR A 325 2.34 1.58 -8.68
CA THR A 325 1.04 1.10 -8.22
C THR A 325 0.31 0.36 -9.33
N MET A 326 -0.52 -0.61 -8.95
CA MET A 326 -1.45 -1.32 -9.81
C MET A 326 -2.86 -1.08 -9.30
N MET A 327 -3.82 -0.93 -10.22
CA MET A 327 -5.24 -0.89 -9.89
C MET A 327 -6.05 -1.62 -10.95
N LEU A 328 -7.16 -2.22 -10.52
CA LEU A 328 -8.14 -2.80 -11.44
C LEU A 328 -9.13 -1.71 -11.88
N SER A 329 -9.39 -1.63 -13.18
CA SER A 329 -10.44 -0.81 -13.77
C SER A 329 -11.27 -1.67 -14.71
N ASP A 330 -12.43 -2.11 -14.22
CA ASP A 330 -13.31 -3.09 -14.86
C ASP A 330 -12.56 -4.39 -15.21
N GLU A 331 -12.27 -4.61 -16.50
CA GLU A 331 -11.53 -5.78 -16.98
C GLU A 331 -10.03 -5.50 -17.16
N ASP A 332 -9.54 -4.27 -16.92
CA ASP A 332 -8.16 -3.86 -17.21
C ASP A 332 -7.32 -3.63 -15.95
N ILE A 333 -6.05 -4.05 -15.98
CA ILE A 333 -5.07 -3.70 -14.95
C ILE A 333 -4.31 -2.46 -15.42
N LEU A 334 -4.41 -1.38 -14.66
CA LEU A 334 -3.67 -0.14 -14.89
C LEU A 334 -2.41 -0.10 -14.04
N ILE A 335 -1.30 0.35 -14.63
CA ILE A 335 0.00 0.47 -13.96
C ILE A 335 0.47 1.92 -14.02
N TYR A 336 0.74 2.52 -12.85
CA TYR A 336 1.11 3.93 -12.74
C TYR A 336 2.41 4.14 -11.94
N GLY A 337 3.21 5.10 -12.41
CA GLY A 337 4.41 5.56 -11.71
C GLY A 337 5.55 4.52 -11.64
N GLY A 338 6.36 4.65 -10.59
CA GLY A 338 7.58 3.87 -10.35
C GLY A 338 8.83 4.41 -11.04
N GLY A 339 9.99 4.03 -10.50
CA GLY A 339 11.31 4.29 -11.09
C GLY A 339 11.84 3.06 -11.83
N GLY A 340 12.72 3.25 -12.81
CA GLY A 340 13.33 2.15 -13.56
C GLY A 340 14.55 2.59 -14.38
N GLY A 341 15.31 1.62 -14.90
CA GLY A 341 16.59 1.86 -15.60
C GLY A 341 16.51 2.50 -16.98
N GLY A 342 15.32 2.86 -17.47
CA GLY A 342 15.08 3.27 -18.86
C GLY A 342 14.95 4.77 -19.14
N GLY A 343 15.14 5.67 -18.18
CA GLY A 343 14.94 7.10 -18.41
C GLY A 343 15.86 7.99 -17.59
N LYS A 344 16.42 9.04 -18.22
CA LYS A 344 17.10 10.14 -17.50
C LYS A 344 16.19 10.56 -16.35
N ARG A 345 16.71 10.49 -15.11
CA ARG A 345 16.06 11.00 -13.90
C ARG A 345 15.67 12.46 -14.12
N ARG A 346 14.45 12.72 -14.59
CA ARG A 346 13.83 14.03 -14.52
C ARG A 346 13.09 14.10 -13.20
N PHE A 347 13.80 14.55 -12.17
CA PHE A 347 13.15 15.14 -11.01
C PHE A 347 12.59 16.49 -11.45
N GLY A 348 11.28 16.67 -11.36
CA GLY A 348 10.60 17.96 -11.49
C GLY A 348 9.14 17.75 -11.13
N GLY A 349 8.51 18.53 -10.27
CA GLY A 349 8.94 19.65 -9.42
C GLY A 349 7.84 19.90 -8.40
#